data_AF-A0A376Y7W1-F1
#
_entry.id   AF-A0A376Y7W1-F1
#
_cell.length_a   1.000
_cell.length_b   1.000
_cell.length_c   1.000
_cell.angle_alpha   90.00
_cell.angle_beta   90.00
_cell.angle_gamma   90.00
#
_symmetry.space_group_name_H-M   'P 1'
#
loop_
_entity.id
_entity.type
_entity.pdbx_description
1 polymer ?
#
loop_
_entity_poly.entity_id
_entity_poly.type
_entity_poly.pdbx_seq_one_letter_code
_entity_poly.pdbx_strand_id
1 'polypeptide(L)'
;MQALPDTVAEKGDLQDRVDALDGIQVPEVNDQDGNGRADDLDVAAATAAVEAAEAADQAAKDKLAELNADNLITPEEKAQLEAAKQNADTLKEEANSAVQALPDTVAEKGDLQDRVDALDGIQVPEVNDQDGNGRADDLDVAAATAAVEAAEAADQAAKDKLAELNADNLITPEEKAQLEAAKQNADTLKEEANSAVQALPDTVAEKGDLQDRVDALDGIQVPEVNDQDGNGRADDLDVAAATAAVEAAEQRTRLRRTSWQS
;
A
#
# COMPACT_ATOMS: atom_id res chain seq x y z
N MET A 1 55.09 93.39 19.00
CA MET A 1 54.64 92.02 18.65
C MET A 1 55.05 91.77 17.22
N GLN A 2 55.78 90.69 16.96
CA GLN A 2 56.36 90.35 15.66
C GLN A 2 55.28 90.31 14.57
N ALA A 3 55.48 91.06 13.48
CA ALA A 3 54.72 90.87 12.26
C ALA A 3 55.17 89.55 11.62
N LEU A 4 54.21 88.67 11.33
CA LEU A 4 54.43 87.46 10.54
C LEU A 4 54.99 87.87 9.16
N PRO A 5 56.06 87.23 8.66
CA PRO A 5 56.61 87.54 7.34
C PRO A 5 55.66 87.04 6.25
N ASP A 6 54.82 87.95 5.73
CA ASP A 6 53.94 87.71 4.58
C ASP A 6 54.80 87.73 3.30
N THR A 7 55.56 86.66 3.06
CA THR A 7 56.45 86.55 1.88
C THR A 7 55.88 85.56 0.87
N VAL A 8 55.86 85.99 -0.38
CA VAL A 8 55.38 85.23 -1.57
C VAL A 8 56.02 83.84 -1.69
N ALA A 9 57.18 83.60 -1.05
CA ALA A 9 57.85 82.30 -0.99
C ALA A 9 57.03 81.23 -0.24
N GLU A 10 56.46 81.54 0.92
CA GLU A 10 55.64 80.57 1.69
C GLU A 10 54.37 80.16 0.93
N LYS A 11 53.80 81.08 0.14
CA LYS A 11 52.63 80.80 -0.69
C LYS A 11 52.95 79.89 -1.87
N GLY A 12 54.14 80.04 -2.47
CA GLY A 12 54.62 79.16 -3.53
C GLY A 12 54.84 77.74 -3.02
N ASP A 13 55.53 77.60 -1.90
CA ASP A 13 55.80 76.30 -1.28
C ASP A 13 54.50 75.58 -0.84
N LEU A 14 53.47 76.34 -0.41
CA LEU A 14 52.16 75.78 -0.10
C LEU A 14 51.38 75.35 -1.36
N GLN A 15 51.49 76.11 -2.45
CA GLN A 15 50.85 75.74 -3.72
C GLN A 15 51.51 74.50 -4.32
N ASP A 16 52.84 74.39 -4.31
CA ASP A 16 53.55 73.21 -4.77
C ASP A 16 53.17 71.97 -3.96
N ARG A 17 52.95 72.12 -2.64
CA ARG A 17 52.45 71.03 -1.78
C ARG A 17 51.01 70.63 -2.07
N VAL A 18 50.17 71.55 -2.53
CA VAL A 18 48.78 71.29 -2.95
C VAL A 18 48.75 70.65 -4.34
N ASP A 19 49.57 71.15 -5.26
CA ASP A 19 49.69 70.64 -6.62
C ASP A 19 50.37 69.24 -6.63
N ALA A 20 51.19 68.94 -5.62
CA ALA A 20 51.75 67.61 -5.37
C ALA A 20 50.81 66.66 -4.61
N LEU A 21 49.58 67.08 -4.26
CA LEU A 21 48.58 66.15 -3.74
C LEU A 21 47.99 65.33 -4.89
N ASP A 22 48.48 64.11 -5.04
CA ASP A 22 47.78 63.09 -5.79
C ASP A 22 46.55 62.65 -4.97
N GLY A 23 45.36 62.77 -5.58
CA GLY A 23 44.10 62.40 -4.93
C GLY A 23 44.10 60.96 -4.43
N ILE A 24 43.37 60.69 -3.34
CA ILE A 24 43.20 59.33 -2.83
C ILE A 24 42.29 58.55 -3.76
N GLN A 25 42.70 57.34 -4.16
CA GLN A 25 41.82 56.37 -4.80
C GLN A 25 40.87 55.81 -3.74
N VAL A 26 39.57 56.07 -3.89
CA VAL A 26 38.55 55.47 -3.04
C VAL A 26 38.28 54.05 -3.56
N PRO A 27 38.46 53.00 -2.74
CA PRO A 27 38.15 51.64 -3.17
C PRO A 27 36.64 51.50 -3.44
N GLU A 28 36.29 50.58 -4.33
CA GLU A 28 34.89 50.19 -4.53
C GLU A 28 34.33 49.56 -3.25
N VAL A 29 33.03 49.76 -3.00
CA VAL A 29 32.32 49.10 -1.90
C VAL A 29 32.22 47.61 -2.23
N ASN A 30 32.73 46.76 -1.36
CA ASN A 30 32.80 45.31 -1.54
C ASN A 30 32.01 44.51 -0.49
N ASP A 31 31.29 45.19 0.38
CA ASP A 31 30.41 44.67 1.44
C ASP A 31 29.22 45.64 1.49
N GLN A 32 28.26 45.46 0.58
CA GLN A 32 27.17 46.42 0.41
C GLN A 32 26.10 46.31 1.49
N ASP A 33 25.93 45.13 2.08
CA ASP A 33 24.97 44.88 3.15
C ASP A 33 25.54 45.11 4.55
N GLY A 34 26.86 45.32 4.66
CA GLY A 34 27.55 45.60 5.92
C GLY A 34 27.61 44.39 6.84
N ASN A 35 27.53 43.17 6.29
CA ASN A 35 27.55 41.93 7.05
C ASN A 35 28.97 41.53 7.51
N GLY A 36 30.01 42.25 7.05
CA GLY A 36 31.41 42.00 7.38
C GLY A 36 32.08 40.92 6.53
N ARG A 37 31.44 40.49 5.44
CA ARG A 37 31.92 39.55 4.43
C ARG A 37 31.86 40.24 3.06
N ALA A 38 32.79 39.87 2.18
CA ALA A 38 32.81 40.44 0.85
C ALA A 38 31.67 39.86 0.00
N ASP A 39 30.97 40.70 -0.77
CA ASP A 39 29.81 40.33 -1.58
C ASP A 39 30.11 39.10 -2.49
N ASP A 40 31.29 39.01 -3.10
CA ASP A 40 31.72 37.88 -3.94
C ASP A 40 31.72 36.53 -3.20
N LEU A 41 32.03 36.53 -1.90
CA LEU A 41 32.01 35.33 -1.08
C LEU A 41 30.57 34.92 -0.72
N ASP A 42 29.67 35.89 -0.59
CA ASP A 42 28.26 35.63 -0.38
C ASP A 42 27.61 35.09 -1.65
N VAL A 43 27.94 35.62 -2.83
CA VAL A 43 27.54 35.06 -4.13
C VAL A 43 28.00 33.61 -4.28
N ALA A 44 29.26 33.32 -3.94
CA ALA A 44 29.79 31.95 -3.99
C ALA A 44 29.05 31.01 -3.02
N ALA A 45 28.69 31.47 -1.82
CA ALA A 45 27.92 30.69 -0.86
C ALA A 45 26.47 30.44 -1.33
N ALA A 46 25.80 31.47 -1.85
CA ALA A 46 24.46 31.34 -2.42
C ALA A 46 24.46 30.39 -3.63
N THR A 47 25.44 30.51 -4.52
CA THR A 47 25.60 29.61 -5.67
C THR A 47 25.73 28.15 -5.23
N ALA A 48 26.58 27.87 -4.25
CA ALA A 48 26.76 26.52 -3.72
C ALA A 48 25.49 25.98 -3.05
N ALA A 49 24.71 26.83 -2.36
CA ALA A 49 23.43 26.44 -1.79
C ALA A 49 22.40 26.10 -2.87
N VAL A 50 22.31 26.89 -3.96
CA VAL A 50 21.45 26.60 -5.11
C VAL A 50 21.85 25.28 -5.78
N GLU A 51 23.14 25.05 -6.02
CA GLU A 51 23.63 23.78 -6.59
C GLU A 51 23.30 22.57 -5.70
N ALA A 52 23.40 22.72 -4.38
CA ALA A 52 23.03 21.67 -3.43
C ALA A 52 21.51 21.38 -3.47
N ALA A 53 20.68 22.42 -3.56
CA ALA A 53 19.23 22.29 -3.68
C ALA A 53 18.83 21.62 -5.00
N GLU A 54 19.44 22.02 -6.13
CA GLU A 54 19.25 21.37 -7.44
C GLU A 54 19.65 19.89 -7.41
N ALA A 55 20.79 19.56 -6.80
CA ALA A 55 21.24 18.18 -6.67
C ALA A 55 20.27 17.33 -5.82
N ALA A 56 19.73 17.90 -4.73
CA ALA A 56 18.77 17.21 -3.88
C ALA A 56 17.41 17.03 -4.54
N ASP A 57 16.92 18.04 -5.27
CA ASP A 57 15.70 17.95 -6.07
C ASP A 57 15.82 16.86 -7.15
N GLN A 58 16.93 16.84 -7.88
CA GLN A 58 17.19 15.80 -8.88
C GLN A 58 17.32 14.41 -8.23
N ALA A 59 18.01 14.30 -7.09
CA ALA A 59 18.14 13.02 -6.37
C ALA A 59 16.77 12.50 -5.90
N ALA A 60 15.87 13.38 -5.44
CA ALA A 60 14.51 13.00 -5.07
C ALA A 60 13.71 12.50 -6.29
N LYS A 61 13.84 13.17 -7.44
CA LYS A 61 13.20 12.76 -8.71
C LYS A 61 13.72 11.40 -9.19
N ASP A 62 15.03 11.19 -9.13
CA ASP A 62 15.67 9.92 -9.51
C ASP A 62 15.21 8.79 -8.57
N LYS A 63 15.13 9.07 -7.26
CA LYS A 63 14.64 8.10 -6.27
C LYS A 63 13.18 7.75 -6.50
N LEU A 64 12.33 8.73 -6.84
CA LEU A 64 10.94 8.48 -7.22
C LEU A 64 10.85 7.58 -8.47
N ALA A 65 11.66 7.85 -9.49
CA ALA A 65 11.68 7.03 -10.70
C ALA A 65 12.17 5.59 -10.44
N GLU A 66 13.16 5.42 -9.55
CA GLU A 66 13.67 4.11 -9.13
C GLU A 66 12.61 3.31 -8.37
N LEU A 67 12.04 3.90 -7.31
CA LEU A 67 11.13 3.21 -6.41
C LEU A 67 9.73 3.01 -6.98
N ASN A 68 9.29 3.87 -7.91
CA ASN A 68 7.98 3.73 -8.56
C ASN A 68 8.07 3.01 -9.92
N ALA A 69 9.16 2.28 -10.20
CA ALA A 69 9.42 1.70 -11.52
C ALA A 69 8.43 0.57 -11.90
N ASP A 70 7.95 -0.18 -10.92
CA ASP A 70 6.95 -1.22 -11.06
C ASP A 70 5.51 -0.72 -10.80
N ASN A 71 5.36 0.57 -10.46
CA ASN A 71 4.11 1.20 -10.01
C ASN A 71 3.57 0.64 -8.69
N LEU A 72 4.43 0.01 -7.89
CA LEU A 72 4.16 -0.38 -6.52
C LEU A 72 4.96 0.51 -5.58
N ILE A 73 4.34 0.84 -4.45
CA ILE A 73 4.96 1.63 -3.40
C ILE A 73 4.63 0.94 -2.09
N THR A 74 5.67 0.43 -1.45
CA THR A 74 5.62 -0.13 -0.10
C THR A 74 5.70 0.98 0.96
N PRO A 75 5.35 0.70 2.23
CA PRO A 75 5.53 1.65 3.32
C PRO A 75 6.99 2.11 3.49
N GLU A 76 7.94 1.21 3.26
CA GLU A 76 9.37 1.52 3.35
C GLU A 76 9.80 2.48 2.23
N GLU A 77 9.37 2.24 1.00
CA GLU A 77 9.67 3.09 -0.15
C GLU A 77 9.04 4.47 -0.01
N LYS A 78 7.79 4.54 0.46
CA LYS A 78 7.15 5.82 0.79
C LYS A 78 7.98 6.61 1.81
N ALA A 79 8.47 5.96 2.87
CA ALA A 79 9.29 6.64 3.87
C ALA A 79 10.62 7.16 3.28
N GLN A 80 11.24 6.42 2.35
CA GLN A 80 12.44 6.88 1.63
C GLN A 80 12.14 8.10 0.76
N LEU A 81 11.00 8.11 0.05
CA LEU A 81 10.57 9.24 -0.78
C LEU A 81 10.21 10.47 0.07
N GLU A 82 9.55 10.29 1.21
CA GLU A 82 9.27 11.37 2.16
C GLU A 82 10.56 12.00 2.69
N ALA A 83 11.57 11.17 3.04
CA ALA A 83 12.87 11.66 3.48
C ALA A 83 13.61 12.43 2.37
N ALA A 84 13.60 11.91 1.13
CA ALA A 84 14.22 12.58 -0.01
C ALA A 84 13.54 13.93 -0.31
N LYS A 85 12.21 13.97 -0.27
CA LYS A 85 11.41 15.19 -0.43
C LYS A 85 11.75 16.20 0.65
N GLN A 86 11.78 15.78 1.92
CA GLN A 86 12.09 16.68 3.03
C GLN A 86 13.49 17.30 2.90
N ASN A 87 14.48 16.50 2.48
CA ASN A 87 15.83 16.99 2.24
C ASN A 87 15.87 18.02 1.10
N ALA A 88 15.19 17.77 -0.01
CA ALA A 88 15.09 18.71 -1.13
C ALA A 88 14.39 20.02 -0.72
N ASP A 89 13.26 19.93 0.00
CA ASP A 89 12.54 21.10 0.51
C ASP A 89 13.42 21.95 1.45
N THR A 90 14.14 21.29 2.36
CA THR A 90 15.04 21.98 3.31
C THR A 90 16.16 22.73 2.57
N LEU A 91 16.82 22.07 1.62
CA LEU A 91 17.89 22.70 0.86
C LEU A 91 17.37 23.81 -0.07
N LYS A 92 16.15 23.67 -0.61
CA LYS A 92 15.48 24.75 -1.35
C LYS A 92 15.25 25.98 -0.46
N GLU A 93 14.79 25.79 0.78
CA GLU A 93 14.59 26.90 1.73
C GLU A 93 15.91 27.56 2.13
N GLU A 94 16.97 26.78 2.36
CA GLU A 94 18.32 27.28 2.64
C GLU A 94 18.89 28.07 1.46
N ALA A 95 18.76 27.55 0.23
CA ALA A 95 19.17 28.23 -0.99
C ALA A 95 18.39 29.53 -1.20
N ASN A 96 17.06 29.50 -1.03
CA ASN A 96 16.22 30.69 -1.11
C ASN A 96 16.66 31.76 -0.09
N SER A 97 16.94 31.35 1.15
CA SER A 97 17.41 32.28 2.20
C SER A 97 18.78 32.88 1.85
N ALA A 98 19.70 32.08 1.33
CA ALA A 98 21.03 32.54 0.91
C ALA A 98 20.96 33.53 -0.26
N VAL A 99 20.13 33.25 -1.27
CA VAL A 99 19.93 34.14 -2.43
C VAL A 99 19.26 35.45 -2.02
N GLN A 100 18.24 35.39 -1.14
CA GLN A 100 17.56 36.59 -0.65
C GLN A 100 18.46 37.52 0.17
N ALA A 101 19.45 36.96 0.86
CA ALA A 101 20.43 37.72 1.64
C ALA A 101 21.41 38.52 0.77
N LEU A 102 21.59 38.16 -0.51
CA LEU A 102 22.47 38.91 -1.42
C LEU A 102 21.97 40.35 -1.61
N PRO A 103 22.86 41.36 -1.71
CA PRO A 103 22.48 42.71 -2.10
C PRO A 103 21.75 42.74 -3.44
N ASP A 104 20.74 43.60 -3.60
CA ASP A 104 19.98 43.74 -4.86
C ASP A 104 20.85 44.23 -6.04
N THR A 105 22.04 44.77 -5.76
CA THR A 105 23.02 45.18 -6.77
C THR A 105 23.82 44.02 -7.35
N VAL A 106 23.79 42.84 -6.74
CA VAL A 106 24.42 41.62 -7.26
C VAL A 106 23.69 41.19 -8.52
N ALA A 107 24.40 41.11 -9.65
CA ALA A 107 23.80 40.81 -10.94
C ALA A 107 23.24 39.38 -11.01
N GLU A 108 23.88 38.44 -10.32
CA GLU A 108 23.55 37.01 -10.28
C GLU A 108 22.31 36.70 -9.44
N LYS A 109 21.87 37.61 -8.57
CA LYS A 109 20.78 37.36 -7.62
C LYS A 109 19.49 36.92 -8.32
N GLY A 110 19.14 37.57 -9.43
CA GLY A 110 17.96 37.23 -10.22
C GLY A 110 18.04 35.81 -10.80
N ASP A 111 19.13 35.49 -11.49
CA ASP A 111 19.34 34.17 -12.10
C ASP A 111 19.37 33.04 -11.06
N LEU A 112 19.97 33.29 -9.88
CA LEU A 112 19.96 32.32 -8.77
C LEU A 112 18.57 32.12 -8.19
N GLN A 113 17.76 33.18 -8.07
CA GLN A 113 16.40 33.05 -7.57
C GLN A 113 15.52 32.27 -8.55
N ASP A 114 15.63 32.55 -9.86
CA ASP A 114 14.89 31.83 -10.90
C ASP A 114 15.18 30.32 -10.87
N ARG A 115 16.44 29.93 -10.60
CA ARG A 115 16.85 28.52 -10.43
C ARG A 115 16.19 27.88 -9.21
N VAL A 116 16.19 28.56 -8.06
CA VAL A 116 15.52 28.08 -6.84
C VAL A 116 14.02 27.95 -7.06
N ASP A 117 13.40 28.94 -7.71
CA ASP A 117 11.97 28.95 -7.98
C ASP A 117 11.55 27.80 -8.91
N ALA A 118 12.43 27.37 -9.81
CA ALA A 118 12.23 26.23 -10.71
C ALA A 118 12.34 24.84 -10.03
N LEU A 119 12.73 24.76 -8.75
CA LEU A 119 12.81 23.49 -8.01
C LEU A 119 11.42 23.03 -7.57
N ASP A 120 10.81 22.13 -8.34
CA ASP A 120 9.43 21.68 -8.08
C ASP A 120 9.29 20.53 -7.07
N GLY A 121 10.40 19.87 -6.69
CA GLY A 121 10.39 18.72 -5.79
C GLY A 121 9.73 17.48 -6.41
N ILE A 122 9.23 16.60 -5.52
CA ILE A 122 8.46 15.41 -5.88
C ILE A 122 7.12 15.36 -5.14
N GLN A 123 6.15 14.67 -5.75
CA GLN A 123 4.95 14.20 -5.07
C GLN A 123 5.15 12.74 -4.68
N VAL A 124 5.02 12.43 -3.39
CA VAL A 124 5.17 11.06 -2.89
C VAL A 124 3.86 10.30 -3.15
N PRO A 125 3.87 9.18 -3.88
CA PRO A 125 2.66 8.40 -4.11
C PRO A 125 2.12 7.78 -2.82
N GLU A 126 0.85 7.37 -2.86
CA GLU A 126 0.26 6.57 -1.79
C GLU A 126 0.82 5.14 -1.80
N VAL A 127 0.79 4.48 -0.64
CA VAL A 127 1.17 3.06 -0.53
C VAL A 127 0.07 2.23 -1.18
N ASN A 128 0.45 1.34 -2.08
CA ASN A 128 -0.45 0.40 -2.75
C ASN A 128 0.06 -1.05 -2.72
N ASP A 129 1.18 -1.34 -2.06
CA ASP A 129 1.68 -2.68 -1.76
C ASP A 129 2.05 -2.71 -0.27
N GLN A 130 1.07 -2.87 0.61
CA GLN A 130 1.25 -2.72 2.05
C GLN A 130 2.11 -3.82 2.67
N ASP A 131 2.03 -5.04 2.15
CA ASP A 131 2.74 -6.20 2.65
C ASP A 131 4.05 -6.49 1.90
N GLY A 132 4.33 -5.75 0.82
CA GLY A 132 5.54 -5.90 0.01
C GLY A 132 5.57 -7.20 -0.77
N ASN A 133 4.40 -7.72 -1.13
CA ASN A 133 4.28 -9.01 -1.83
C ASN A 133 4.52 -8.88 -3.35
N GLY A 134 4.72 -7.65 -3.87
CA GLY A 134 4.95 -7.38 -5.28
C GLY A 134 3.67 -7.40 -6.13
N ARG A 135 2.52 -7.22 -5.49
CA ARG A 135 1.20 -7.07 -6.12
C ARG A 135 0.45 -5.95 -5.43
N ALA A 136 -0.31 -5.20 -6.22
CA ALA A 136 -1.09 -4.11 -5.68
C ALA A 136 -2.23 -4.64 -4.77
N ASP A 137 -2.44 -3.96 -3.64
CA ASP A 137 -3.44 -4.32 -2.63
C ASP A 137 -4.85 -4.44 -3.24
N ASP A 138 -5.20 -3.61 -4.23
CA ASP A 138 -6.50 -3.65 -4.90
C ASP A 138 -6.72 -4.94 -5.70
N LEU A 139 -5.67 -5.47 -6.31
CA LEU A 139 -5.68 -6.75 -7.00
C LEU A 139 -5.78 -7.91 -6.02
N ASP A 140 -5.18 -7.80 -4.83
CA ASP A 140 -5.30 -8.81 -3.78
C ASP A 140 -6.72 -8.85 -3.20
N VAL A 141 -7.31 -7.69 -2.92
CA VAL A 141 -8.71 -7.57 -2.51
C VAL A 141 -9.65 -8.18 -3.56
N ALA A 142 -9.42 -7.90 -4.84
CA ALA A 142 -10.22 -8.49 -5.92
C ALA A 142 -10.10 -10.02 -5.96
N ALA A 143 -8.90 -10.58 -5.75
CA ALA A 143 -8.69 -12.02 -5.72
C ALA A 143 -9.35 -12.68 -4.50
N ALA A 144 -9.21 -12.10 -3.31
CA ALA A 144 -9.88 -12.57 -2.11
C ALA A 144 -11.40 -12.53 -2.27
N THR A 145 -11.95 -11.44 -2.81
CA THR A 145 -13.38 -11.31 -3.10
C THR A 145 -13.88 -12.43 -4.01
N ALA A 146 -13.16 -12.71 -5.11
CA ALA A 146 -13.52 -13.78 -6.03
C ALA A 146 -13.47 -15.18 -5.37
N ALA A 147 -12.49 -15.41 -4.49
CA ALA A 147 -12.40 -16.66 -3.74
C ALA A 147 -13.59 -16.84 -2.78
N VAL A 148 -13.98 -15.77 -2.07
CA VAL A 148 -15.18 -15.76 -1.20
C VAL A 148 -16.44 -16.05 -2.00
N GLU A 149 -16.64 -15.40 -3.15
CA GLU A 149 -17.80 -15.64 -4.02
C GLU A 149 -17.85 -17.09 -4.53
N ALA A 150 -16.68 -17.68 -4.86
CA ALA A 150 -16.60 -19.08 -5.26
C ALA A 150 -16.96 -20.04 -4.12
N ALA A 151 -16.51 -19.75 -2.90
CA ALA A 151 -16.85 -20.53 -1.71
C ALA A 151 -18.34 -20.43 -1.36
N GLU A 152 -18.94 -19.24 -1.43
CA GLU A 152 -20.38 -19.01 -1.27
C GLU A 152 -21.20 -19.80 -2.30
N ALA A 153 -20.78 -19.75 -3.57
CA ALA A 153 -21.46 -20.50 -4.63
C ALA A 153 -21.38 -22.02 -4.41
N ALA A 154 -20.24 -22.53 -3.95
CA ALA A 154 -20.07 -23.95 -3.67
C ALA A 154 -20.86 -24.43 -2.44
N ASP A 155 -20.89 -23.62 -1.38
CA ASP A 155 -21.71 -23.87 -0.19
C ASP A 155 -23.21 -23.92 -0.55
N GLN A 156 -23.69 -22.95 -1.32
CA GLN A 156 -25.07 -22.93 -1.79
C GLN A 156 -25.37 -24.13 -2.71
N ALA A 157 -24.47 -24.48 -3.62
CA ALA A 157 -24.64 -25.65 -4.49
C ALA A 157 -24.71 -26.96 -3.68
N ALA A 158 -23.92 -27.10 -2.61
CA ALA A 158 -23.99 -28.25 -1.72
C ALA A 158 -25.34 -28.31 -0.98
N LYS A 159 -25.85 -27.17 -0.49
CA LYS A 159 -27.17 -27.06 0.15
C LYS A 159 -28.30 -27.41 -0.80
N ASP A 160 -28.25 -26.92 -2.03
CA ASP A 160 -29.24 -27.23 -3.07
C ASP A 160 -29.20 -28.73 -3.43
N LYS A 161 -28.00 -29.31 -3.56
CA LYS A 161 -27.83 -30.75 -3.82
C LYS A 161 -28.37 -31.60 -2.68
N LEU A 162 -28.16 -31.20 -1.42
CA LEU A 162 -28.75 -31.86 -0.25
C LEU A 162 -30.28 -31.80 -0.30
N ALA A 163 -30.86 -30.64 -0.63
CA ALA A 163 -32.30 -30.51 -0.74
C ALA A 163 -32.89 -31.35 -1.89
N GLU A 164 -32.19 -31.45 -3.02
CA GLU A 164 -32.57 -32.28 -4.18
C GLU A 164 -32.54 -33.77 -3.82
N LEU A 165 -31.40 -34.25 -3.31
CA LEU A 165 -31.18 -35.69 -3.07
C LEU A 165 -31.89 -36.21 -1.84
N ASN A 166 -32.21 -35.36 -0.86
CA ASN A 166 -32.95 -35.76 0.34
C ASN A 166 -34.47 -35.47 0.24
N ALA A 167 -34.99 -35.19 -0.96
CA ALA A 167 -36.38 -34.74 -1.14
C ALA A 167 -37.43 -35.79 -0.77
N ASP A 168 -37.13 -37.07 -0.97
CA ASP A 168 -37.98 -38.21 -0.59
C ASP A 168 -37.65 -38.78 0.81
N ASN A 169 -36.65 -38.19 1.49
CA ASN A 169 -36.06 -38.67 2.75
C ASN A 169 -35.40 -40.06 2.64
N LEU A 170 -35.05 -40.48 1.42
CA LEU A 170 -34.23 -41.64 1.15
C LEU A 170 -32.87 -41.18 0.65
N ILE A 171 -31.83 -41.87 1.07
CA ILE A 171 -30.45 -41.62 0.67
C ILE A 171 -29.84 -42.96 0.31
N THR A 172 -29.53 -43.09 -0.98
CA THR A 172 -28.78 -44.21 -1.51
C THR A 172 -27.26 -44.02 -1.30
N PRO A 173 -26.46 -45.09 -1.42
CA PRO A 173 -25.00 -44.96 -1.38
C PRO A 173 -24.42 -44.02 -2.44
N GLU A 174 -25.04 -43.95 -3.63
CA GLU A 174 -24.61 -43.09 -4.72
C GLU A 174 -24.88 -41.61 -4.40
N GLU A 175 -26.07 -41.30 -3.88
CA GLU A 175 -26.44 -39.94 -3.47
C GLU A 175 -25.59 -39.46 -2.30
N LYS A 176 -25.30 -40.31 -1.31
CA LYS A 176 -24.36 -40.00 -0.25
C LYS A 176 -23.00 -39.61 -0.79
N ALA A 177 -22.46 -40.36 -1.77
CA ALA A 177 -21.18 -40.05 -2.38
C ALA A 177 -21.20 -38.69 -3.12
N GLN A 178 -22.31 -38.34 -3.77
CA GLN A 178 -22.48 -37.02 -4.40
C GLN A 178 -22.49 -35.89 -3.37
N LEU A 179 -23.16 -36.07 -2.23
CA LEU A 179 -23.20 -35.09 -1.13
C LEU A 179 -21.84 -34.95 -0.45
N GLU A 180 -21.11 -36.05 -0.23
CA GLU A 180 -19.73 -36.02 0.29
C GLU A 180 -18.81 -35.23 -0.65
N ALA A 181 -18.92 -35.46 -1.96
CA ALA A 181 -18.13 -34.71 -2.95
C ALA A 181 -18.48 -33.21 -2.97
N ALA A 182 -19.76 -32.87 -2.93
CA ALA A 182 -20.21 -31.48 -2.87
C ALA A 182 -19.74 -30.78 -1.59
N LYS A 183 -19.84 -31.47 -0.44
CA LYS A 183 -19.32 -30.98 0.85
C LYS A 183 -17.81 -30.74 0.77
N GLN A 184 -17.05 -31.70 0.27
CA GLN A 184 -15.59 -31.57 0.16
C GLN A 184 -15.19 -30.39 -0.73
N ASN A 185 -15.89 -30.17 -1.85
CA ASN A 185 -15.63 -29.03 -2.72
C ASN A 185 -15.92 -27.69 -2.01
N ALA A 186 -17.04 -27.59 -1.28
CA ALA A 186 -17.38 -26.40 -0.50
C ALA A 186 -16.36 -26.14 0.62
N ASP A 187 -15.95 -27.17 1.36
CA ASP A 187 -14.93 -27.05 2.42
C ASP A 187 -13.59 -26.57 1.84
N THR A 188 -13.16 -27.14 0.70
CA THR A 188 -11.90 -26.75 0.03
C THR A 188 -11.92 -25.28 -0.39
N LEU A 189 -12.99 -24.83 -1.04
CA LEU A 189 -13.10 -23.44 -1.47
C LEU A 189 -13.24 -22.47 -0.29
N LYS A 190 -13.89 -22.89 0.80
CA LYS A 190 -13.91 -22.12 2.05
C LYS A 190 -12.50 -21.93 2.62
N GLU A 191 -11.67 -22.97 2.63
CA GLU A 191 -10.28 -22.89 3.09
C GLU A 191 -9.41 -21.98 2.19
N GLU A 192 -9.59 -22.07 0.87
CA GLU A 192 -8.92 -21.20 -0.10
C GLU A 192 -9.33 -19.73 0.08
N ALA A 193 -10.63 -19.46 0.22
CA ALA A 193 -11.16 -18.13 0.50
C ALA A 193 -10.63 -17.57 1.83
N ASN A 194 -10.66 -18.38 2.89
CA ASN A 194 -10.10 -18.00 4.19
C ASN A 194 -8.61 -17.64 4.08
N SER A 195 -7.83 -18.44 3.35
CA SER A 195 -6.40 -18.18 3.14
C SER A 195 -6.16 -16.88 2.37
N ALA A 196 -6.95 -16.63 1.31
CA ALA A 196 -6.85 -15.42 0.50
C ALA A 196 -7.22 -14.17 1.31
N VAL A 197 -8.28 -14.23 2.12
CA VAL A 197 -8.69 -13.12 2.99
C VAL A 197 -7.66 -12.86 4.10
N GLN A 198 -7.11 -13.92 4.71
CA GLN A 198 -6.08 -13.77 5.74
C GLN A 198 -4.78 -13.16 5.22
N ALA A 199 -4.45 -13.41 3.95
CA ALA A 199 -3.27 -12.84 3.29
C ALA A 199 -3.40 -11.33 3.04
N LEU A 200 -4.61 -10.77 3.00
CA LEU A 200 -4.79 -9.32 2.85
C LEU A 200 -4.11 -8.56 4.00
N PRO A 201 -3.50 -7.40 3.76
CA PRO A 201 -3.02 -6.52 4.82
C PRO A 201 -4.14 -6.14 5.80
N ASP A 202 -3.82 -6.02 7.09
CA ASP A 202 -4.80 -5.63 8.12
C ASP A 202 -5.36 -4.20 7.94
N THR A 203 -4.68 -3.39 7.13
CA THR A 203 -5.10 -2.03 6.76
C THR A 203 -6.20 -2.00 5.69
N VAL A 204 -6.45 -3.12 5.01
CA VAL A 204 -7.53 -3.26 4.02
C VAL A 204 -8.87 -3.24 4.74
N ALA A 205 -9.73 -2.28 4.37
CA ALA A 205 -11.02 -2.07 5.04
C ALA A 205 -11.99 -3.24 4.83
N GLU A 206 -11.93 -3.89 3.67
CA GLU A 206 -12.81 -4.98 3.24
C GLU A 206 -12.47 -6.32 3.93
N LYS A 207 -11.29 -6.46 4.53
CA LYS A 207 -10.81 -7.74 5.10
C LYS A 207 -11.77 -8.30 6.14
N GLY A 208 -12.30 -7.45 7.02
CA GLY A 208 -13.26 -7.85 8.05
C GLY A 208 -14.56 -8.39 7.45
N ASP A 209 -15.18 -7.63 6.54
CA ASP A 209 -16.44 -8.02 5.88
C ASP A 209 -16.29 -9.31 5.06
N LEU A 210 -15.15 -9.50 4.38
CA LEU A 210 -14.85 -10.73 3.66
C LEU A 210 -14.67 -11.93 4.60
N GLN A 211 -14.01 -11.74 5.74
CA GLN A 211 -13.84 -12.81 6.72
C GLN A 211 -15.18 -13.22 7.33
N ASP A 212 -16.05 -12.27 7.67
CA ASP A 212 -17.39 -12.55 8.20
C ASP A 212 -18.22 -13.38 7.21
N ARG A 213 -18.11 -13.11 5.91
CA ARG A 213 -18.76 -13.91 4.85
C ARG A 213 -18.25 -15.34 4.81
N VAL A 214 -16.92 -15.53 4.87
CA VAL A 214 -16.30 -16.87 4.93
C VAL A 214 -16.73 -17.62 6.19
N ASP A 215 -16.75 -16.96 7.33
CA ASP A 215 -17.11 -17.56 8.61
C ASP A 215 -18.56 -18.03 8.63
N ALA A 216 -19.46 -17.33 7.93
CA ALA A 216 -20.88 -17.69 7.78
C ALA A 216 -21.14 -18.91 6.87
N LEU A 217 -20.12 -19.46 6.18
CA LEU A 217 -20.26 -20.65 5.35
C LEU A 217 -20.32 -21.93 6.20
N ASP A 218 -21.52 -22.37 6.56
CA ASP A 218 -21.74 -23.52 7.45
C ASP A 218 -21.65 -24.91 6.77
N GLY A 219 -21.62 -24.97 5.43
CA GLY A 219 -21.61 -26.22 4.68
C GLY A 219 -22.91 -27.01 4.79
N ILE A 220 -22.79 -28.32 4.57
CA ILE A 220 -23.87 -29.29 4.75
C ILE A 220 -23.47 -30.43 5.70
N GLN A 221 -24.47 -31.03 6.34
CA GLN A 221 -24.34 -32.31 7.02
C GLN A 221 -24.85 -33.42 6.10
N VAL A 222 -23.99 -34.36 5.75
CA VAL A 222 -24.35 -35.48 4.86
C VAL A 222 -25.16 -36.51 5.65
N PRO A 223 -26.41 -36.85 5.26
CA PRO A 223 -27.20 -37.86 5.96
C PRO A 223 -26.60 -39.27 5.81
N GLU A 224 -27.00 -40.17 6.70
CA GLU A 224 -26.68 -41.60 6.59
C GLU A 224 -27.48 -42.25 5.45
N VAL A 225 -26.92 -43.31 4.86
CA VAL A 225 -27.63 -44.14 3.88
C VAL A 225 -28.79 -44.85 4.59
N ASN A 226 -29.99 -44.77 4.03
CA ASN A 226 -31.17 -45.47 4.52
C ASN A 226 -31.98 -46.17 3.42
N ASP A 227 -31.55 -46.13 2.16
CA ASP A 227 -32.06 -46.94 1.05
C ASP A 227 -30.86 -47.63 0.38
N GLN A 228 -30.37 -48.70 1.02
CA GLN A 228 -29.09 -49.32 0.65
C GLN A 228 -29.14 -50.01 -0.72
N ASP A 229 -30.30 -50.53 -1.12
CA ASP A 229 -30.50 -51.24 -2.38
C ASP A 229 -31.18 -50.38 -3.47
N GLY A 230 -31.55 -49.14 -3.17
CA GLY A 230 -32.14 -48.19 -4.11
C GLY A 230 -33.54 -48.60 -4.55
N ASN A 231 -34.28 -49.30 -3.68
CA ASN A 231 -35.59 -49.84 -4.02
C ASN A 231 -36.73 -48.82 -3.78
N GLY A 232 -36.42 -47.62 -3.29
CA GLY A 232 -37.40 -46.58 -2.98
C GLY A 232 -38.14 -46.80 -1.66
N ARG A 233 -37.55 -47.59 -0.76
CA ARG A 233 -38.09 -47.87 0.58
C ARG A 233 -36.95 -47.88 1.58
N ALA A 234 -37.21 -47.29 2.75
CA ALA A 234 -36.21 -47.25 3.80
C ALA A 234 -35.87 -48.67 4.32
N ASP A 235 -34.58 -48.91 4.56
CA ASP A 235 -34.03 -50.20 4.99
C ASP A 235 -34.71 -50.73 6.27
N ASP A 236 -35.10 -49.83 7.19
CA ASP A 236 -35.80 -50.20 8.44
C ASP A 236 -37.19 -50.80 8.16
N LEU A 237 -37.90 -50.28 7.16
CA LEU A 237 -39.18 -50.80 6.69
C LEU A 237 -39.01 -52.14 5.98
N ASP A 238 -37.91 -52.34 5.26
CA ASP A 238 -37.60 -53.61 4.61
C ASP A 238 -37.24 -54.70 5.62
N VAL A 239 -36.42 -54.39 6.62
CA VAL A 239 -36.13 -55.29 7.73
C VAL A 239 -37.41 -55.66 8.47
N ALA A 240 -38.29 -54.70 8.76
CA ALA A 240 -39.58 -54.95 9.40
C ALA A 240 -40.48 -55.88 8.56
N ALA A 241 -40.56 -55.66 7.24
CA ALA A 241 -41.36 -56.48 6.34
C ALA A 241 -40.82 -57.91 6.22
N ALA A 242 -39.49 -58.07 6.08
CA ALA A 242 -38.83 -59.36 6.04
C ALA A 242 -39.08 -60.15 7.35
N THR A 243 -38.99 -59.47 8.49
CA THR A 243 -39.22 -60.06 9.82
C THR A 243 -40.66 -60.56 9.95
N ALA A 244 -41.65 -59.72 9.61
CA ALA A 244 -43.06 -60.10 9.64
C ALA A 244 -43.38 -61.28 8.71
N ALA A 245 -42.74 -61.34 7.52
CA ALA A 245 -42.90 -62.45 6.59
C ALA A 245 -42.34 -63.77 7.15
N VAL A 246 -41.18 -63.73 7.82
CA VAL A 246 -40.58 -64.88 8.50
C VAL A 246 -41.49 -65.36 9.64
N GLU A 247 -41.94 -64.47 10.52
CA GLU A 247 -42.84 -64.83 11.63
C GLU A 247 -44.15 -65.46 11.12
N ALA A 248 -44.74 -64.91 10.06
CA ALA A 248 -45.94 -65.46 9.44
C ALA A 248 -45.71 -66.86 8.85
N ALA A 249 -44.53 -67.10 8.24
CA ALA A 249 -44.15 -68.40 7.71
C ALA A 249 -43.95 -69.43 8.84
N GLU A 250 -43.32 -69.03 9.95
CA GLU A 250 -43.13 -69.90 11.12
C GLU A 250 -44.46 -70.28 11.78
N GLN A 251 -45.37 -69.33 11.96
CA GLN A 251 -46.70 -69.60 12.51
C GLN A 251 -47.48 -70.59 11.62
N ARG A 252 -47.46 -70.40 10.29
CA ARG A 252 -48.07 -71.35 9.34
C ARG A 252 -47.47 -72.74 9.45
N THR A 253 -46.16 -72.84 9.65
CA THR A 253 -45.46 -74.12 9.78
C THR A 253 -45.78 -74.82 11.11
N ARG A 254 -45.84 -74.06 12.20
CA ARG A 254 -46.25 -74.56 13.52
C ARG A 254 -47.69 -75.08 13.49
N LEU A 255 -48.62 -74.33 12.90
CA LEU A 255 -50.02 -74.73 12.76
C LEU A 255 -50.18 -76.01 11.92
N ARG A 256 -49.45 -76.13 10.81
CA ARG A 256 -49.43 -77.38 10.03
C ARG A 256 -48.89 -78.51 10.89
N ARG A 257 -47.76 -78.35 11.57
CA ARG A 257 -47.17 -79.43 12.37
C ARG A 257 -48.11 -79.93 13.47
N THR A 258 -48.83 -79.04 14.14
CA THR A 258 -49.83 -79.41 15.15
C THR A 258 -51.05 -80.12 14.55
N SER A 259 -51.43 -79.80 13.31
CA SER A 259 -52.58 -80.46 12.65
C SER A 259 -52.30 -81.90 12.20
N TRP A 260 -51.05 -82.35 12.19
CA TRP A 260 -50.67 -83.74 11.85
C TRP A 260 -50.38 -84.61 13.08
N GLN A 261 -50.36 -84.03 14.29
CA GLN A 261 -50.10 -84.74 15.55
C GLN A 261 -51.36 -84.96 16.40
N SER A 262 -52.52 -84.45 15.98
CA SER A 262 -53.85 -84.70 16.56
C SER A 262 -54.63 -85.66 15.69
#